data_AF-A0A7K5XD96-F1
#
_entry.id   AF-A0A7K5XD96-F1
#
_cell.length_a   1.000
_cell.length_b   1.000
_cell.length_c   1.000
_cell.angle_alpha   90.00
_cell.angle_beta   90.00
_cell.angle_gamma   90.00
#
_symmetry.space_group_name_H-M   'P 1'
#
loop_
_entity.id
_entity.type
_entity.pdbx_description
1 polymer ?
#
loop_
_entity_poly.entity_id
_entity_poly.type
_entity_poly.pdbx_seq_one_letter_code
_entity_poly.pdbx_strand_id
1 'polypeptide(L)'
;STGYQCIYYSPENTAKAKEVLSNINHLQPLISSHADLLLNSASQHSPDSLKNSLKMLSEKTELFVHAFKDQLVRSALLALYTARPGCVLKKPAVPRNSAEEGGDLQHQDHPSQIKRQDSIPHHSEYDEEEWDRVWANVGKSLNCVIAMVDRLLEKDNVSNSKEGESDPSAADCKVLHTGGDWYEQLYPLVITLKDCMGEVVTRAKQSMAFVLLQELACGLPQCLMLTLRRDIVFSQALAGLVCGFIIKLHTGLHDQGFLQQLHTVGLLVQYEGLLSTYSEEAGMLEDMAVGISDLQKVMFKVIEAKSEDFLPIITGRREHYVIEVQLPAKMFELLPQEIKEGKLLRMYPVLFNVGINEQQTLAERFGDTTLQENINQENLELLKEYYKLFTEKMPPDCLPHFQEQNDLKGLLENLHQNIQAKKRKNVEIMWLAATICRKLNGVRFTCCKSAKDRTSMSVTLEQCSILRDEHQLHKDFFIRALDCMRREGCRIENVLKNVKCRKYAFNMIQLMAFPKYYRPPEGTYGKADT
;
A
#
# COMPACT_ATOMS: atom_id res chain seq x y z
N SER A 1 23.10 -14.66 -19.39
CA SER A 1 22.69 -13.85 -18.22
C SER A 1 22.32 -12.46 -18.71
N THR A 2 21.05 -12.24 -19.03
CA THR A 2 20.50 -10.93 -19.44
C THR A 2 19.43 -10.57 -18.42
N GLY A 3 19.87 -10.16 -17.24
CA GLY A 3 18.98 -9.59 -16.23
C GLY A 3 18.40 -8.28 -16.79
N TYR A 4 17.08 -8.21 -16.86
CA TYR A 4 16.37 -7.01 -17.26
C TYR A 4 16.76 -5.81 -16.37
N GLN A 5 17.18 -4.70 -16.98
CA GLN A 5 17.53 -3.45 -16.28
C GLN A 5 16.41 -2.41 -16.50
N CYS A 6 15.92 -1.80 -15.41
CA CYS A 6 14.86 -0.77 -15.46
C CYS A 6 15.40 0.49 -16.16
N ILE A 7 14.65 1.02 -17.13
CA ILE A 7 14.98 2.26 -17.83
C ILE A 7 14.29 3.41 -17.12
N TYR A 8 15.06 4.41 -16.68
CA TYR A 8 14.48 5.56 -16.01
C TYR A 8 13.85 6.54 -17.01
N TYR A 9 12.58 6.88 -16.79
CA TYR A 9 11.90 7.98 -17.46
C TYR A 9 11.66 9.11 -16.44
N SER A 10 11.90 10.36 -16.85
CA SER A 10 11.64 11.53 -16.00
C SER A 10 10.13 11.71 -15.73
N PRO A 11 9.75 12.44 -14.67
CA PRO A 11 8.34 12.81 -14.44
C PRO A 11 7.70 13.55 -15.63
N GLU A 12 8.49 14.31 -16.38
CA GLU A 12 8.05 14.97 -17.62
C GLU A 12 7.71 13.94 -18.70
N ASN A 13 8.54 12.90 -18.87
CA ASN A 13 8.29 11.81 -19.81
C ASN A 13 7.04 10.99 -19.40
N THR A 14 6.82 10.75 -18.12
CA THR A 14 5.65 9.99 -17.64
C THR A 14 4.36 10.83 -17.74
N ALA A 15 4.44 12.14 -17.49
CA ALA A 15 3.35 13.07 -17.77
C ALA A 15 3.02 13.12 -19.26
N LYS A 16 4.05 13.19 -20.12
CA LYS A 16 3.88 13.18 -21.58
C LYS A 16 3.29 11.87 -22.07
N ALA A 17 3.69 10.73 -21.51
CA ALA A 17 3.09 9.43 -21.84
C ALA A 17 1.58 9.37 -21.52
N LYS A 18 1.16 9.96 -20.39
CA LYS A 18 -0.28 10.09 -20.03
C LYS A 18 -1.02 11.00 -21.01
N GLU A 19 -0.41 12.12 -21.40
CA GLU A 19 -0.97 13.05 -22.40
C GLU A 19 -1.17 12.37 -23.75
N VAL A 20 -0.16 11.65 -24.25
CA VAL A 20 -0.23 10.91 -25.53
C VAL A 20 -1.34 9.86 -25.48
N LEU A 21 -1.44 9.07 -24.41
CA LEU A 21 -2.54 8.10 -24.24
C LEU A 21 -3.92 8.76 -24.20
N SER A 22 -4.04 9.93 -23.55
CA SER A 22 -5.28 10.72 -23.54
C SER A 22 -5.64 11.22 -24.94
N ASN A 23 -4.67 11.75 -25.69
CA ASN A 23 -4.86 12.20 -27.07
C ASN A 23 -5.30 11.06 -27.99
N ILE A 24 -4.75 9.84 -27.83
CA ILE A 24 -5.21 8.64 -28.54
C ILE A 24 -6.69 8.38 -28.28
N ASN A 25 -7.07 8.33 -27.00
CA ASN A 25 -8.44 8.00 -26.60
C ASN A 25 -9.46 9.05 -27.07
N HIS A 26 -9.03 10.30 -27.26
CA HIS A 26 -9.89 11.37 -27.76
C HIS A 26 -9.96 11.44 -29.30
N LEU A 27 -8.81 11.38 -29.99
CA LEU A 27 -8.74 11.63 -31.43
C LEU A 27 -9.13 10.40 -32.28
N GLN A 28 -8.79 9.18 -31.85
CA GLN A 28 -9.05 7.97 -32.63
C GLN A 28 -10.57 7.76 -32.92
N PRO A 29 -11.49 7.91 -31.95
CA PRO A 29 -12.93 7.78 -32.21
C PRO A 29 -13.46 8.90 -33.11
N LEU A 30 -13.00 10.13 -32.93
CA LEU A 30 -13.43 11.30 -33.72
C LEU A 30 -13.07 11.13 -35.19
N ILE A 31 -11.84 10.73 -35.48
CA ILE A 31 -11.39 10.53 -36.86
C ILE A 31 -12.13 9.35 -37.50
N SER A 32 -12.35 8.26 -36.74
CA SER A 32 -13.15 7.13 -37.22
C SER A 32 -14.57 7.55 -37.57
N SER A 33 -15.22 8.37 -36.73
CA SER A 33 -16.54 8.91 -36.97
C SER A 33 -16.59 9.83 -38.19
N HIS A 34 -15.61 10.73 -38.37
CA HIS A 34 -15.54 11.60 -39.54
C HIS A 34 -15.25 10.81 -40.83
N ALA A 35 -14.47 9.74 -40.75
CA ALA A 35 -14.25 8.82 -41.86
C ALA A 35 -15.54 8.10 -42.28
N ASP A 36 -16.37 7.68 -41.31
CA ASP A 36 -17.68 7.09 -41.59
C ASP A 36 -18.67 8.12 -42.16
N LEU A 37 -18.67 9.35 -41.65
CA LEU A 37 -19.47 10.45 -42.19
C LEU A 37 -19.08 10.83 -43.63
N LEU A 38 -17.79 10.74 -43.96
CA LEU A 38 -17.31 10.94 -45.33
C LEU A 38 -17.87 9.86 -46.27
N LEU A 39 -17.84 8.59 -45.86
CA LEU A 39 -18.41 7.48 -46.63
C LEU A 39 -19.93 7.59 -46.77
N ASN A 40 -20.63 7.97 -45.70
CA ASN A 40 -22.08 8.23 -45.75
C ASN A 40 -22.42 9.38 -46.70
N SER A 41 -21.65 10.47 -46.66
CA SER A 41 -21.83 11.60 -47.58
C SER A 41 -21.59 11.20 -49.04
N ALA A 42 -20.63 10.28 -49.28
CA ALA A 42 -20.37 9.72 -50.59
C ALA A 42 -21.56 8.87 -51.09
N SER A 43 -22.13 8.00 -50.24
CA SER A 43 -23.31 7.19 -50.59
C SER A 43 -24.55 8.02 -50.93
N GLN A 44 -24.65 9.23 -50.37
CA GLN A 44 -25.75 10.16 -50.59
C GLN A 44 -25.51 11.12 -51.76
N HIS A 45 -24.35 11.04 -52.43
CA HIS A 45 -23.94 11.96 -53.50
C HIS A 45 -24.11 13.45 -53.13
N SER A 46 -23.79 13.81 -51.88
CA SER A 46 -23.95 15.19 -51.39
C SER A 46 -22.60 15.93 -51.40
N PRO A 47 -22.34 16.83 -52.37
CA PRO A 47 -21.03 17.49 -52.52
C PRO A 47 -20.68 18.39 -51.32
N ASP A 48 -21.64 19.15 -50.79
CA ASP A 48 -21.42 20.02 -49.63
C ASP A 48 -21.14 19.23 -48.35
N SER A 49 -21.87 18.13 -48.13
CA SER A 49 -21.66 17.24 -46.97
C SER A 49 -20.32 16.52 -47.06
N LEU A 50 -19.93 16.09 -48.28
CA LEU A 50 -18.66 15.44 -48.54
C LEU A 50 -17.47 16.38 -48.26
N LYS A 51 -17.55 17.63 -48.73
CA LYS A 51 -16.51 18.66 -48.49
C LYS A 51 -16.37 19.00 -47.01
N ASN A 52 -17.48 19.14 -46.29
CA ASN A 52 -17.46 19.42 -44.85
C ASN A 52 -16.89 18.23 -44.06
N SER A 53 -17.29 17.00 -44.40
CA SER A 53 -16.77 15.78 -43.76
C SER A 53 -15.28 15.59 -44.01
N LEU A 54 -14.80 15.86 -45.24
CA LEU A 54 -13.38 15.81 -45.57
C LEU A 54 -12.57 16.84 -44.78
N LYS A 55 -13.06 18.07 -44.67
CA LYS A 55 -12.41 19.13 -43.91
C LYS A 55 -12.23 18.72 -42.43
N MET A 56 -13.30 18.23 -41.80
CA MET A 56 -13.25 17.77 -40.42
C MET A 56 -12.31 16.57 -40.25
N LEU A 57 -12.34 15.61 -41.19
CA LEU A 57 -11.44 14.46 -41.19
C LEU A 57 -9.97 14.89 -41.29
N SER A 58 -9.67 15.82 -42.20
CA SER A 58 -8.32 16.37 -42.41
C SER A 58 -7.81 17.10 -41.17
N GLU A 59 -8.59 18.03 -40.61
CA GLU A 59 -8.21 18.78 -39.40
C GLU A 59 -7.91 17.85 -38.22
N LYS A 60 -8.77 16.85 -37.98
CA LYS A 60 -8.56 15.90 -36.87
C LYS A 60 -7.39 14.96 -37.11
N THR A 61 -7.17 14.53 -38.36
CA THR A 61 -6.04 13.66 -38.71
C THR A 61 -4.71 14.41 -38.63
N GLU A 62 -4.66 15.69 -38.97
CA GLU A 62 -3.47 16.54 -38.78
C GLU A 62 -3.13 16.74 -37.31
N LEU A 63 -4.14 17.02 -36.47
CA LEU A 63 -3.96 17.08 -35.01
C LEU A 63 -3.44 15.77 -34.45
N PHE A 64 -3.93 14.62 -34.94
CA PHE A 64 -3.40 13.31 -34.60
C PHE A 64 -1.93 13.19 -34.99
N VAL A 65 -1.58 13.43 -36.25
CA VAL A 65 -0.19 13.35 -36.73
C VAL A 65 0.74 14.24 -35.89
N HIS A 66 0.32 15.46 -35.54
CA HIS A 66 1.10 16.36 -34.70
C HIS A 66 1.26 15.85 -33.26
N ALA A 67 0.20 15.30 -32.66
CA ALA A 67 0.24 14.77 -31.29
C ALA A 67 1.20 13.57 -31.12
N PHE A 68 1.48 12.83 -32.19
CA PHE A 68 2.39 11.65 -32.18
C PHE A 68 3.79 11.92 -32.72
N LYS A 69 4.10 13.17 -33.08
CA LYS A 69 5.45 13.59 -33.48
C LYS A 69 6.34 13.81 -32.26
N ASP A 70 6.43 12.80 -31.40
CA ASP A 70 7.15 12.88 -30.13
C ASP A 70 8.34 11.91 -30.11
N GLN A 71 9.51 12.44 -29.79
CA GLN A 71 10.76 11.69 -29.62
C GLN A 71 10.63 10.62 -28.51
N LEU A 72 9.72 10.81 -27.56
CA LEU A 72 9.41 9.84 -26.51
C LEU A 72 8.81 8.55 -27.07
N VAL A 73 7.91 8.62 -28.07
CA VAL A 73 7.30 7.42 -28.67
C VAL A 73 8.37 6.57 -29.38
N ARG A 74 9.24 7.22 -30.14
CA ARG A 74 10.35 6.56 -30.85
C ARG A 74 11.33 5.92 -29.88
N SER A 75 11.82 6.67 -28.89
CA SER A 75 12.77 6.16 -27.89
C SER A 75 12.16 5.05 -27.03
N ALA A 76 10.89 5.15 -26.64
CA ALA A 76 10.20 4.10 -25.88
C ALA A 76 9.92 2.83 -26.69
N LEU A 77 9.68 2.92 -28.01
CA LEU A 77 9.56 1.75 -28.87
C LEU A 77 10.88 0.99 -29.00
N LEU A 78 12.00 1.71 -29.18
CA LEU A 78 13.34 1.12 -29.17
C LEU A 78 13.62 0.44 -27.82
N ALA A 79 13.34 1.14 -26.72
CA ALA A 79 13.49 0.60 -25.37
C ALA A 79 12.66 -0.67 -25.16
N LEU A 80 11.38 -0.66 -25.56
CA LEU A 80 10.50 -1.82 -25.48
C LEU A 80 11.01 -2.99 -26.33
N TYR A 81 11.58 -2.72 -27.51
CA TYR A 81 12.19 -3.76 -28.35
C TYR A 81 13.40 -4.39 -27.66
N THR A 82 14.31 -3.57 -27.12
CA THR A 82 15.52 -4.02 -26.41
C THR A 82 15.20 -4.78 -25.11
N ALA A 83 14.04 -4.50 -24.51
CA ALA A 83 13.53 -5.14 -23.31
C ALA A 83 13.01 -6.58 -23.53
N ARG A 84 12.77 -7.00 -24.78
CA ARG A 84 12.18 -8.32 -25.05
C ARG A 84 13.19 -9.47 -24.79
N PRO A 85 12.81 -10.51 -24.03
CA PRO A 85 13.65 -11.69 -23.88
C PRO A 85 13.92 -12.36 -25.23
N GLY A 86 15.17 -12.73 -25.50
CA GLY A 86 15.64 -13.27 -26.79
C GLY A 86 14.96 -14.57 -27.28
N CYS A 87 14.07 -15.17 -26.50
CA CYS A 87 13.26 -16.32 -26.91
C CYS A 87 12.07 -15.94 -27.83
N VAL A 88 11.68 -14.67 -27.93
CA VAL A 88 10.56 -14.21 -28.79
C VAL A 88 11.02 -13.83 -30.20
N LEU A 89 12.34 -13.71 -30.44
CA LEU A 89 12.91 -13.22 -31.70
C LEU A 89 13.23 -14.31 -32.75
N LYS A 90 13.04 -15.60 -32.44
CA LYS A 90 13.32 -16.67 -33.42
C LYS A 90 12.12 -16.88 -34.35
N LYS A 91 12.21 -16.38 -35.59
CA LYS A 91 11.47 -16.94 -36.73
C LYS A 91 11.72 -18.47 -36.80
N PRO A 92 10.74 -19.30 -37.22
CA PRO A 92 10.92 -20.74 -37.28
C PRO A 92 11.95 -21.07 -38.37
N ALA A 93 13.19 -21.36 -37.96
CA ALA A 93 14.19 -21.94 -38.84
C ALA A 93 13.95 -23.45 -38.94
N VAL A 94 13.91 -23.93 -40.18
CA VAL A 94 13.79 -25.35 -40.58
C VAL A 94 14.85 -26.19 -39.83
N PRO A 95 14.51 -27.37 -39.27
CA PRO A 95 15.44 -28.13 -38.44
C PRO A 95 16.52 -28.76 -39.30
N ARG A 96 17.79 -28.46 -38.99
CA ARG A 96 18.96 -29.22 -39.45
C ARG A 96 19.55 -29.96 -38.26
N ASN A 97 19.56 -31.29 -38.37
CA ASN A 97 20.15 -32.20 -37.40
C ASN A 97 21.68 -32.09 -37.42
N SER A 98 22.28 -31.86 -36.25
CA SER A 98 23.60 -32.39 -35.90
C SER A 98 23.81 -32.26 -34.39
N ALA A 99 24.32 -33.35 -33.80
CA ALA A 99 24.52 -33.61 -32.39
C ALA A 99 25.79 -32.94 -31.82
N GLU A 100 25.95 -33.12 -30.50
CA GLU A 100 27.12 -32.82 -29.64
C GLU A 100 27.21 -31.34 -29.19
N GLU A 101 27.48 -30.97 -27.95
CA GLU A 101 28.22 -31.62 -26.85
C GLU A 101 27.87 -30.92 -25.51
N GLY A 102 28.14 -31.58 -24.38
CA GLY A 102 27.74 -31.16 -23.03
C GLY A 102 28.60 -30.07 -22.38
N GLY A 103 28.08 -29.50 -21.28
CA GLY A 103 28.81 -28.58 -20.41
C GLY A 103 28.00 -28.22 -19.16
N ASP A 104 28.39 -28.80 -18.02
CA ASP A 104 27.92 -28.54 -16.66
C ASP A 104 28.12 -27.07 -16.24
N LEU A 105 27.07 -26.42 -15.70
CA LEU A 105 27.19 -25.18 -14.94
C LEU A 105 26.26 -25.20 -13.72
N GLN A 106 26.88 -25.29 -12.54
CA GLN A 106 26.27 -25.15 -11.22
C GLN A 106 25.65 -23.75 -11.04
N HIS A 107 24.36 -23.71 -10.69
CA HIS A 107 23.66 -22.49 -10.29
C HIS A 107 23.86 -22.23 -8.78
N GLN A 108 24.50 -21.12 -8.43
CA GLN A 108 24.33 -20.46 -7.12
C GLN A 108 23.27 -19.36 -7.28
N ASP A 109 22.15 -19.53 -6.57
CA ASP A 109 21.06 -18.54 -6.50
C ASP A 109 21.38 -17.45 -5.47
N HIS A 110 21.77 -16.28 -5.98
CA HIS A 110 21.61 -15.00 -5.29
C HIS A 110 20.77 -14.07 -6.18
N PRO A 111 19.75 -13.36 -5.65
CA PRO A 111 18.96 -12.45 -6.44
C PRO A 111 19.85 -11.27 -6.89
N SER A 112 20.15 -11.23 -8.20
CA SER A 112 20.92 -10.17 -8.82
C SER A 112 20.21 -8.82 -8.66
N GLN A 113 20.87 -7.86 -8.02
CA GLN A 113 20.43 -6.47 -7.91
C GLN A 113 20.07 -5.89 -9.29
N ILE A 114 18.88 -5.31 -9.41
CA ILE A 114 18.46 -4.54 -10.59
C ILE A 114 19.36 -3.30 -10.68
N LYS A 115 20.21 -3.22 -11.72
CA LYS A 115 21.03 -2.04 -12.00
C LYS A 115 20.23 -1.04 -12.83
N ARG A 116 20.34 0.25 -12.48
CA ARG A 116 19.70 1.38 -13.15
C ARG A 116 20.51 1.77 -14.39
N GLN A 117 19.85 2.00 -15.52
CA GLN A 117 20.49 2.44 -16.76
C GLN A 117 19.87 3.77 -17.22
N ASP A 118 20.72 4.75 -17.49
CA ASP A 118 20.33 6.10 -17.93
C ASP A 118 20.19 6.22 -19.46
N SER A 119 20.53 5.16 -20.21
CA SER A 119 20.53 5.13 -21.68
C SER A 119 19.97 3.82 -22.22
N ILE A 120 19.19 3.90 -23.31
CA ILE A 120 18.61 2.74 -23.99
C ILE A 120 19.72 1.94 -24.69
N PRO A 121 19.81 0.61 -24.52
CA PRO A 121 20.80 -0.21 -25.23
C PRO A 121 20.60 -0.14 -26.75
N HIS A 122 21.67 0.11 -27.52
CA HIS A 122 21.61 0.06 -28.98
C HIS A 122 21.57 -1.40 -29.46
N HIS A 123 20.53 -1.78 -30.21
CA HIS A 123 20.43 -3.10 -30.86
C HIS A 123 20.53 -2.91 -32.37
N SER A 124 21.55 -3.50 -33.00
CA SER A 124 21.89 -3.33 -34.43
C SER A 124 20.84 -3.87 -35.42
N GLU A 125 19.75 -4.45 -34.93
CA GLU A 125 18.66 -5.04 -35.73
C GLU A 125 17.37 -4.24 -35.68
N TYR A 126 17.29 -3.18 -34.87
CA TYR A 126 16.10 -2.33 -34.81
C TYR A 126 16.17 -1.25 -35.89
N ASP A 127 15.14 -1.20 -36.74
CA ASP A 127 15.03 -0.18 -37.77
C ASP A 127 14.49 1.12 -37.14
N GLU A 128 15.41 2.04 -36.83
CA GLU A 128 15.05 3.27 -36.15
C GLU A 128 14.05 4.12 -36.94
N GLU A 129 14.06 4.04 -38.27
CA GLU A 129 13.18 4.81 -39.16
C GLU A 129 11.80 4.15 -39.35
N GLU A 130 11.59 2.94 -38.83
CA GLU A 130 10.32 2.22 -38.98
C GLU A 130 9.14 3.01 -38.42
N TRP A 131 9.31 3.66 -37.27
CA TRP A 131 8.29 4.53 -36.70
C TRP A 131 7.96 5.71 -37.61
N ASP A 132 8.97 6.37 -38.18
CA ASP A 132 8.77 7.52 -39.06
C ASP A 132 8.01 7.11 -40.33
N ARG A 133 8.25 5.90 -40.85
CA ARG A 133 7.51 5.36 -42.01
C ARG A 133 6.05 5.05 -41.67
N VAL A 134 5.80 4.37 -40.55
CA VAL A 134 4.44 4.05 -40.09
C VAL A 134 3.63 5.31 -39.81
N TRP A 135 4.25 6.28 -39.14
CA TRP A 135 3.66 7.58 -38.86
C TRP A 135 3.40 8.40 -40.15
N ALA A 136 4.34 8.43 -41.10
CA ALA A 136 4.18 9.13 -42.37
C ALA A 136 3.09 8.54 -43.28
N ASN A 137 2.78 7.25 -43.15
CA ASN A 137 1.73 6.60 -43.93
C ASN A 137 0.33 7.16 -43.64
N VAL A 138 0.07 7.66 -42.43
CA VAL A 138 -1.20 8.32 -42.09
C VAL A 138 -1.42 9.57 -42.94
N GLY A 139 -0.40 10.44 -43.03
CA GLY A 139 -0.46 11.65 -43.86
C GLY A 139 -0.57 11.34 -45.35
N LYS A 140 0.16 10.33 -45.84
CA LYS A 140 0.05 9.87 -47.24
C LYS A 140 -1.35 9.34 -47.55
N SER A 141 -1.92 8.54 -46.66
CA SER A 141 -3.26 7.98 -46.83
C SER A 141 -4.33 9.07 -46.83
N LEU A 142 -4.23 10.06 -45.93
CA LEU A 142 -5.12 11.23 -45.93
C LEU A 142 -5.04 12.00 -47.25
N ASN A 143 -3.83 12.24 -47.78
CA ASN A 143 -3.65 12.92 -49.06
C ASN A 143 -4.30 12.15 -50.22
N CYS A 144 -4.27 10.81 -50.21
CA CYS A 144 -4.99 10.00 -51.20
C CYS A 144 -6.51 10.17 -51.10
N VAL A 145 -7.06 10.26 -49.89
CA VAL A 145 -8.49 10.53 -49.68
C VAL A 145 -8.86 11.93 -50.20
N ILE A 146 -8.07 12.95 -49.86
CA ILE A 146 -8.29 14.34 -50.34
C ILE A 146 -8.29 14.39 -51.87
N ALA A 147 -7.25 13.86 -52.52
CA ALA A 147 -7.13 13.85 -53.98
C ALA A 147 -8.28 13.08 -54.66
N MET A 148 -8.79 12.02 -54.02
CA MET A 148 -9.95 11.28 -54.53
C MET A 148 -11.22 12.11 -54.45
N VAL A 149 -11.48 12.76 -53.31
CA VAL A 149 -12.66 13.62 -53.14
C VAL A 149 -12.64 14.80 -54.10
N ASP A 150 -11.50 15.48 -54.25
CA ASP A 150 -11.36 16.59 -55.20
C ASP A 150 -11.68 16.15 -56.63
N ARG A 151 -11.18 14.98 -57.04
CA ARG A 151 -11.47 14.38 -58.35
C ARG A 151 -12.95 14.04 -58.53
N LEU A 152 -13.63 13.58 -57.47
CA LEU A 152 -15.07 13.28 -57.52
C LEU A 152 -15.90 14.56 -57.67
N LEU A 153 -15.53 15.62 -56.93
CA LEU A 153 -16.18 16.94 -57.02
C LEU A 153 -15.95 17.63 -58.36
N GLU A 154 -14.75 17.50 -58.95
CA GLU A 154 -14.46 18.00 -60.30
C GLU A 154 -15.29 17.29 -61.36
N LYS A 155 -15.45 15.96 -61.25
CA LYS A 155 -16.28 15.17 -62.18
C LYS A 155 -17.75 15.53 -62.09
N ASP A 156 -18.28 15.78 -60.89
CA ASP A 156 -19.67 16.18 -60.66
C ASP A 156 -20.00 17.55 -61.26
N ASN A 157 -19.07 18.51 -61.11
CA ASN A 157 -19.18 19.82 -61.74
C ASN A 157 -19.18 19.75 -63.28
N VAL A 158 -18.43 18.79 -63.86
CA VAL A 158 -18.36 18.58 -65.32
C VAL A 158 -19.58 17.81 -65.85
N SER A 159 -20.20 16.92 -65.07
CA SER A 159 -21.47 16.28 -65.45
C SER A 159 -22.65 17.25 -65.38
N ASN A 160 -22.73 18.10 -64.34
CA ASN A 160 -23.81 19.10 -64.21
C ASN A 160 -23.71 20.24 -65.24
N SER A 161 -22.53 20.53 -65.78
CA SER A 161 -22.35 21.56 -66.83
C SER A 161 -22.62 21.04 -68.25
N LYS A 162 -22.84 19.73 -68.45
CA LYS A 162 -23.17 19.14 -69.76
C LYS A 162 -24.67 18.87 -69.98
N GLU A 163 -25.54 19.11 -69.00
CA GLU A 163 -27.00 18.97 -69.17
C GLU A 163 -27.67 20.20 -69.82
N GLY A 164 -26.89 21.18 -70.30
CA GLY A 164 -27.40 22.43 -70.87
C GLY A 164 -27.55 22.51 -72.40
N GLU A 165 -27.03 21.56 -73.20
CA GLU A 165 -27.12 21.66 -74.67
C GLU A 165 -27.43 20.33 -75.40
N SER A 166 -28.56 20.37 -76.12
CA SER A 166 -28.99 19.62 -77.32
C SER A 166 -29.90 18.37 -77.21
N ASP A 167 -30.92 18.42 -78.07
CA ASP A 167 -32.01 17.48 -78.37
C ASP A 167 -31.54 16.12 -78.97
N PRO A 168 -32.43 15.10 -79.11
CA PRO A 168 -32.04 13.69 -79.19
C PRO A 168 -31.67 13.23 -80.61
N SER A 169 -30.59 12.45 -80.71
CA SER A 169 -30.37 11.58 -81.87
C SER A 169 -29.66 10.29 -81.45
N ALA A 170 -30.31 9.18 -81.77
CA ALA A 170 -29.78 7.83 -81.64
C ALA A 170 -28.52 7.63 -82.50
N ALA A 171 -27.48 7.02 -81.91
CA ALA A 171 -26.81 5.82 -82.41
C ALA A 171 -25.47 5.61 -81.68
N ASP A 172 -25.38 4.47 -81.01
CA ASP A 172 -24.22 3.58 -80.92
C ASP A 172 -22.83 4.21 -80.70
N CYS A 173 -22.41 4.24 -79.43
CA CYS A 173 -21.01 4.10 -79.08
C CYS A 173 -20.93 3.53 -77.65
N LYS A 174 -20.64 2.23 -77.54
CA LYS A 174 -20.26 1.58 -76.28
C LYS A 174 -18.95 2.17 -75.77
N VAL A 175 -19.03 3.29 -75.07
CA VAL A 175 -18.00 3.72 -74.12
C VAL A 175 -18.50 3.31 -72.75
N LEU A 176 -17.75 2.44 -72.09
CA LEU A 176 -17.96 2.09 -70.68
C LEU A 176 -18.08 3.40 -69.87
N HIS A 177 -19.29 3.75 -69.45
CA HIS A 177 -19.46 4.65 -68.32
C HIS A 177 -19.02 3.88 -67.07
N THR A 178 -17.73 3.89 -66.75
CA THR A 178 -17.26 3.63 -65.37
C THR A 178 -17.59 4.85 -64.50
N GLY A 179 -18.88 5.18 -64.42
CA GLY A 179 -19.42 6.04 -63.38
C GLY A 179 -19.53 5.24 -62.10
N GLY A 180 -18.38 4.88 -61.52
CA GLY A 180 -18.35 4.14 -60.26
C GLY A 180 -18.89 5.01 -59.12
N ASP A 181 -19.80 4.43 -58.34
CA ASP A 181 -20.34 4.97 -57.09
C ASP A 181 -19.22 5.66 -56.27
N TRP A 182 -19.48 6.87 -55.77
CA TRP A 182 -18.51 7.63 -54.97
C TRP A 182 -18.05 6.83 -53.75
N TYR A 183 -18.97 6.03 -53.19
CA TYR A 183 -18.69 5.14 -52.06
C TYR A 183 -17.63 4.07 -52.43
N GLU A 184 -17.80 3.36 -53.55
CA GLU A 184 -16.88 2.30 -54.00
C GLU A 184 -15.45 2.82 -54.25
N GLN A 185 -15.31 4.08 -54.68
CA GLN A 185 -14.00 4.69 -54.90
C GLN A 185 -13.32 5.18 -53.62
N LEU A 186 -14.10 5.64 -52.63
CA LEU A 186 -13.59 6.16 -51.36
C LEU A 186 -13.38 5.09 -50.30
N TYR A 187 -14.19 4.04 -50.30
CA TYR A 187 -14.16 3.00 -49.28
C TYR A 187 -12.77 2.37 -49.07
N PRO A 188 -12.04 1.91 -50.11
CA PRO A 188 -10.70 1.33 -49.91
C PRO A 188 -9.69 2.32 -49.32
N LEU A 189 -9.79 3.60 -49.67
CA LEU A 189 -8.89 4.65 -49.17
C LEU A 189 -9.18 4.98 -47.71
N VAL A 190 -10.45 5.03 -47.33
CA VAL A 190 -10.88 5.27 -45.95
C VAL A 190 -10.50 4.09 -45.04
N ILE A 191 -10.64 2.85 -45.50
CA ILE A 191 -10.15 1.67 -44.77
C ILE A 191 -8.64 1.73 -44.59
N THR A 192 -7.89 2.05 -45.65
CA THR A 192 -6.42 2.20 -45.58
C THR A 192 -6.00 3.26 -44.56
N LEU A 193 -6.73 4.39 -44.50
CA LEU A 193 -6.48 5.44 -43.51
C LEU A 193 -6.71 4.94 -42.08
N LYS A 194 -7.83 4.24 -41.84
CA LYS A 194 -8.15 3.64 -40.54
C LYS A 194 -7.09 2.62 -40.11
N ASP A 195 -6.60 1.79 -41.03
CA ASP A 195 -5.56 0.78 -40.76
C ASP A 195 -4.22 1.44 -40.41
N CYS A 196 -3.78 2.42 -41.20
CA CYS A 196 -2.56 3.20 -40.93
C CYS A 196 -2.62 3.88 -39.55
N MET A 197 -3.77 4.44 -39.18
CA MET A 197 -3.96 5.02 -37.87
C MET A 197 -3.99 3.96 -36.76
N GLY A 198 -4.62 2.82 -36.99
CA GLY A 198 -4.67 1.69 -36.05
C GLY A 198 -3.27 1.19 -35.70
N GLU A 199 -2.36 1.16 -36.68
CA GLU A 199 -0.97 0.78 -36.48
C GLU A 199 -0.21 1.80 -35.60
N VAL A 200 -0.34 3.10 -35.89
CA VAL A 200 0.24 4.19 -35.09
C VAL A 200 -0.27 4.14 -33.65
N VAL A 201 -1.59 4.00 -33.46
CA VAL A 201 -2.22 3.90 -32.14
C VAL A 201 -1.69 2.70 -31.37
N THR A 202 -1.60 1.54 -32.00
CA THR A 202 -1.16 0.30 -31.34
C THR A 202 0.26 0.44 -30.83
N ARG A 203 1.18 0.92 -31.67
CA ARG A 203 2.58 1.12 -31.31
C ARG A 203 2.75 2.21 -30.24
N ALA A 204 2.05 3.34 -30.38
CA ALA A 204 2.07 4.41 -29.38
C ALA A 204 1.50 3.96 -28.03
N LYS A 205 0.40 3.19 -27.99
CA LYS A 205 -0.13 2.61 -26.75
C LYS A 205 0.88 1.70 -26.08
N GLN A 206 1.53 0.80 -26.84
CA GLN A 206 2.52 -0.13 -26.30
C GLN A 206 3.73 0.60 -25.71
N SER A 207 4.26 1.61 -26.40
CA SER A 207 5.43 2.35 -25.93
C SER A 207 5.11 3.26 -24.75
N MET A 208 3.99 3.97 -24.75
CA MET A 208 3.59 4.80 -23.61
C MET A 208 3.22 3.96 -22.38
N ALA A 209 2.57 2.81 -22.57
CA ALA A 209 2.34 1.86 -21.48
C ALA A 209 3.67 1.33 -20.90
N PHE A 210 4.65 1.05 -21.76
CA PHE A 210 5.99 0.65 -21.32
C PHE A 210 6.68 1.73 -20.47
N VAL A 211 6.60 3.01 -20.86
CA VAL A 211 7.12 4.14 -20.07
C VAL A 211 6.50 4.17 -18.67
N LEU A 212 5.18 4.05 -18.59
CA LEU A 212 4.46 4.05 -17.30
C LEU A 212 4.78 2.80 -16.45
N LEU A 213 4.98 1.64 -17.07
CA LEU A 213 5.41 0.43 -16.38
C LEU A 213 6.84 0.53 -15.86
N GLN A 214 7.75 1.22 -16.56
CA GLN A 214 9.10 1.48 -16.07
C GLN A 214 9.12 2.36 -14.82
N GLU A 215 8.27 3.40 -14.77
CA GLU A 215 8.11 4.25 -13.58
C GLU A 215 7.78 3.40 -12.34
N LEU A 216 6.82 2.49 -12.50
CA LEU A 216 6.43 1.55 -11.44
C LEU A 216 7.54 0.54 -11.10
N ALA A 217 8.23 0.00 -12.11
CA ALA A 217 9.30 -0.98 -11.93
C ALA A 217 10.49 -0.40 -11.18
N CYS A 218 10.83 0.88 -11.39
CA CYS A 218 11.95 1.53 -10.72
C CYS A 218 11.66 1.80 -9.23
N GLY A 219 10.39 1.94 -8.82
CA GLY A 219 9.98 2.03 -7.42
C GLY A 219 9.75 0.68 -6.72
N LEU A 220 9.62 -0.40 -7.50
CA LEU A 220 9.23 -1.72 -7.01
C LEU A 220 10.21 -2.31 -5.96
N PRO A 221 11.55 -2.23 -6.12
CA PRO A 221 12.46 -2.78 -5.11
C PRO A 221 12.29 -2.11 -3.74
N GLN A 222 12.12 -0.79 -3.71
CA GLN A 222 11.92 -0.06 -2.47
C GLN A 222 10.56 -0.38 -1.84
N CYS A 223 9.49 -0.47 -2.65
CA CYS A 223 8.18 -0.91 -2.18
C CYS A 223 8.21 -2.33 -1.60
N LEU A 224 8.94 -3.26 -2.23
CA LEU A 224 9.11 -4.62 -1.74
C LEU A 224 9.89 -4.65 -0.42
N MET A 225 10.95 -3.85 -0.28
CA MET A 225 11.71 -3.75 0.98
C MET A 225 10.86 -3.14 2.11
N LEU A 226 10.07 -2.10 1.82
CA LEU A 226 9.14 -1.52 2.79
C LEU A 226 8.03 -2.50 3.17
N THR A 227 7.51 -3.26 2.21
CA THR A 227 6.52 -4.31 2.46
C THR A 227 7.10 -5.39 3.37
N LEU A 228 8.32 -5.87 3.08
CA LEU A 228 9.01 -6.85 3.92
C LEU A 228 9.27 -6.31 5.33
N ARG A 229 9.70 -5.04 5.46
CA ARG A 229 9.89 -4.39 6.76
C ARG A 229 8.58 -4.35 7.55
N ARG A 230 7.48 -3.96 6.91
CA ARG A 230 6.14 -3.93 7.52
C ARG A 230 5.68 -5.33 7.95
N ASP A 231 5.91 -6.35 7.12
CA ASP A 231 5.58 -7.75 7.45
C ASP A 231 6.36 -8.26 8.68
N ILE A 232 7.65 -7.90 8.80
CA ILE A 232 8.49 -8.25 9.95
C ILE A 232 7.95 -7.61 11.22
N VAL A 233 7.66 -6.31 11.18
CA VAL A 233 7.15 -5.57 12.35
C VAL A 233 5.77 -6.08 12.75
N PHE A 234 4.89 -6.32 11.78
CA PHE A 234 3.57 -6.92 12.02
C PHE A 234 3.68 -8.29 12.69
N SER A 235 4.58 -9.17 12.20
CA SER A 235 4.81 -10.49 12.77
C SER A 235 5.24 -10.41 14.25
N GLN A 236 6.13 -9.48 14.59
CA GLN A 236 6.56 -9.25 15.97
C GLN A 236 5.41 -8.76 16.87
N ALA A 237 4.60 -7.82 16.37
CA ALA A 237 3.44 -7.29 17.08
C ALA A 237 2.35 -8.38 17.27
N LEU A 238 2.09 -9.17 16.23
CA LEU A 238 1.12 -10.26 16.23
C LEU A 238 1.51 -11.35 17.24
N ALA A 239 2.78 -11.75 17.30
CA ALA A 239 3.25 -12.72 18.27
C ALA A 239 2.96 -12.26 19.71
N GLY A 240 3.19 -10.98 20.01
CA GLY A 240 2.83 -10.38 21.30
C GLY A 240 1.32 -10.43 21.56
N LEU A 241 0.51 -9.99 20.59
CA LEU A 241 -0.95 -9.98 20.67
C LEU A 241 -1.52 -11.37 20.95
N VAL A 242 -1.07 -12.39 20.21
CA VAL A 242 -1.54 -13.78 20.36
C VAL A 242 -1.24 -14.29 21.77
N CYS A 243 -0.02 -14.08 22.28
CA CYS A 243 0.34 -14.44 23.65
C CYS A 243 -0.55 -13.72 24.68
N GLY A 244 -0.78 -12.41 24.52
CA GLY A 244 -1.62 -11.64 25.43
C GLY A 244 -3.08 -12.07 25.38
N PHE A 245 -3.61 -12.37 24.19
CA PHE A 245 -4.96 -12.90 24.01
C PHE A 245 -5.13 -14.25 24.70
N ILE A 246 -4.20 -15.18 24.51
CA ILE A 246 -4.24 -16.50 25.16
C ILE A 246 -4.24 -16.33 26.69
N ILE A 247 -3.34 -15.52 27.25
CA ILE A 247 -3.29 -15.28 28.70
C ILE A 247 -4.60 -14.66 29.20
N LYS A 248 -5.15 -13.68 28.49
CA LYS A 248 -6.40 -13.02 28.88
C LYS A 248 -7.60 -13.95 28.77
N LEU A 249 -7.67 -14.77 27.73
CA LEU A 249 -8.72 -15.77 27.55
C LEU A 249 -8.69 -16.76 28.71
N HIS A 250 -7.52 -17.35 29.00
CA HIS A 250 -7.35 -18.32 30.07
C HIS A 250 -7.72 -17.75 31.46
N THR A 251 -7.31 -16.51 31.75
CA THR A 251 -7.62 -15.86 33.03
C THR A 251 -9.07 -15.38 33.13
N GLY A 252 -9.74 -15.18 31.99
CA GLY A 252 -11.12 -14.68 31.90
C GLY A 252 -12.21 -15.74 31.70
N LEU A 253 -11.90 -17.04 31.64
CA LEU A 253 -12.89 -18.09 31.35
C LEU A 253 -14.06 -18.16 32.35
N HIS A 254 -13.88 -17.67 33.57
CA HIS A 254 -14.93 -17.65 34.60
C HIS A 254 -15.62 -16.29 34.73
N ASP A 255 -15.13 -15.27 34.03
CA ASP A 255 -15.73 -13.94 34.01
C ASP A 255 -16.76 -13.85 32.88
N GLN A 256 -18.03 -13.98 33.27
CA GLN A 256 -19.15 -13.91 32.32
C GLN A 256 -19.26 -12.55 31.64
N GLY A 257 -18.93 -11.46 32.34
CA GLY A 257 -18.95 -10.11 31.78
C GLY A 257 -17.88 -9.95 30.71
N PHE A 258 -16.67 -10.45 30.97
CA PHE A 258 -15.58 -10.50 29.99
C PHE A 258 -15.94 -11.35 28.76
N LEU A 259 -16.47 -12.57 28.96
CA LEU A 259 -16.84 -13.45 27.85
C LEU A 259 -17.96 -12.84 27.00
N GLN A 260 -18.91 -12.16 27.62
CA GLN A 260 -19.96 -11.40 26.93
C GLN A 260 -19.37 -10.25 26.11
N GLN A 261 -18.48 -9.45 26.71
CA GLN A 261 -17.78 -8.35 26.04
C GLN A 261 -16.97 -8.87 24.84
N LEU A 262 -16.25 -9.97 25.02
CA LEU A 262 -15.35 -10.53 24.03
C LEU A 262 -16.07 -10.87 22.72
N HIS A 263 -17.24 -11.49 22.80
CA HIS A 263 -18.00 -11.88 21.62
C HIS A 263 -18.98 -10.80 21.13
N THR A 264 -19.35 -9.81 21.95
CA THR A 264 -20.31 -8.75 21.57
C THR A 264 -19.62 -7.51 21.00
N VAL A 265 -18.54 -7.09 21.64
CA VAL A 265 -17.79 -5.86 21.33
C VAL A 265 -16.42 -6.20 20.75
N GLY A 266 -15.71 -7.15 21.36
CA GLY A 266 -14.30 -7.42 21.10
C GLY A 266 -13.40 -6.87 22.20
N LEU A 267 -12.09 -7.03 22.02
CA LEU A 267 -11.09 -6.81 23.06
C LEU A 267 -10.24 -5.56 22.81
N LEU A 268 -10.18 -4.66 23.78
CA LEU A 268 -9.24 -3.55 23.77
C LEU A 268 -7.83 -4.04 24.10
N VAL A 269 -6.85 -3.58 23.33
CA VAL A 269 -5.44 -3.93 23.51
C VAL A 269 -4.61 -2.66 23.56
N GLN A 270 -4.15 -2.28 24.75
CA GLN A 270 -3.37 -1.06 24.96
C GLN A 270 -1.87 -1.36 24.98
N TYR A 271 -1.14 -0.70 24.08
CA TYR A 271 0.31 -0.70 24.03
C TYR A 271 0.84 0.60 24.64
N GLU A 272 1.70 0.45 25.63
CA GLU A 272 2.46 1.52 26.25
C GLU A 272 3.86 1.58 25.62
N GLY A 273 4.17 2.69 24.95
CA GLY A 273 5.47 2.95 24.34
C GLY A 273 6.33 3.86 25.20
N LEU A 274 7.58 3.46 25.44
CA LEU A 274 8.58 4.24 26.18
C LEU A 274 9.71 4.76 25.28
N LEU A 275 9.50 4.75 23.94
CA LEU A 275 10.49 5.15 22.94
C LEU A 275 10.60 6.67 22.87
N SER A 276 11.81 7.18 22.66
CA SER A 276 12.00 8.61 22.41
C SER A 276 11.79 8.97 20.94
N THR A 277 11.31 10.18 20.66
CA THR A 277 11.20 10.73 19.30
C THR A 277 12.53 11.30 18.78
N TYR A 278 13.65 10.67 19.13
CA TYR A 278 14.99 11.15 18.77
C TYR A 278 15.87 10.01 18.27
N SER A 279 16.65 10.29 17.23
CA SER A 279 17.61 9.34 16.63
C SER A 279 16.91 8.01 16.26
N GLU A 280 17.58 6.87 16.48
CA GLU A 280 17.11 5.54 16.07
C GLU A 280 15.76 5.14 16.69
N GLU A 281 15.41 5.66 17.87
CA GLU A 281 14.13 5.32 18.51
C GLU A 281 12.93 5.97 17.82
N ALA A 282 13.14 7.05 17.04
CA ALA A 282 12.07 7.66 16.24
C ALA A 282 11.59 6.70 15.15
N GLY A 283 12.52 6.12 14.37
CA GLY A 283 12.16 5.14 13.34
C GLY A 283 11.57 3.84 13.91
N MET A 284 12.00 3.44 15.11
CA MET A 284 11.36 2.32 15.83
C MET A 284 9.91 2.64 16.22
N LEU A 285 9.63 3.89 16.60
CA LEU A 285 8.28 4.33 16.95
C LEU A 285 7.37 4.38 15.71
N GLU A 286 7.89 4.85 14.56
CA GLU A 286 7.17 4.84 13.28
C GLU A 286 6.77 3.41 12.88
N ASP A 287 7.74 2.49 12.90
CA ASP A 287 7.48 1.07 12.63
C ASP A 287 6.44 0.50 13.59
N MET A 288 6.62 0.73 14.90
CA MET A 288 5.75 0.22 15.95
C MET A 288 4.31 0.75 15.79
N ALA A 289 4.13 2.03 15.44
CA ALA A 289 2.81 2.62 15.22
C ALA A 289 2.08 1.94 14.05
N VAL A 290 2.77 1.71 12.92
CA VAL A 290 2.19 1.02 11.77
C VAL A 290 1.88 -0.45 12.10
N GLY A 291 2.84 -1.15 12.72
CA GLY A 291 2.68 -2.56 13.07
C GLY A 291 1.54 -2.82 14.04
N ILE A 292 1.35 -1.95 15.04
CA ILE A 292 0.23 -2.04 15.98
C ILE A 292 -1.09 -1.68 15.31
N SER A 293 -1.11 -0.63 14.47
CA SER A 293 -2.31 -0.27 13.72
C SER A 293 -2.78 -1.42 12.82
N ASP A 294 -1.86 -2.16 12.19
CA ASP A 294 -2.21 -3.33 11.37
C ASP A 294 -2.84 -4.49 12.15
N LEU A 295 -2.69 -4.56 13.47
CA LEU A 295 -3.34 -5.58 14.29
C LEU A 295 -4.88 -5.49 14.26
N GLN A 296 -5.46 -4.36 13.84
CA GLN A 296 -6.91 -4.24 13.62
C GLN A 296 -7.43 -5.20 12.54
N LYS A 297 -6.54 -5.70 11.68
CA LYS A 297 -6.83 -6.67 10.62
C LYS A 297 -6.88 -8.12 11.12
N VAL A 298 -6.60 -8.32 12.41
CA VAL A 298 -6.51 -9.64 13.05
C VAL A 298 -7.80 -9.94 13.80
N MET A 299 -8.36 -11.11 13.53
CA MET A 299 -9.50 -11.68 14.22
C MET A 299 -9.10 -12.96 14.93
N PHE A 300 -9.67 -13.21 16.10
CA PHE A 300 -9.47 -14.46 16.82
C PHE A 300 -10.67 -15.37 16.67
N LYS A 301 -10.43 -16.67 16.63
CA LYS A 301 -11.46 -17.71 16.70
C LYS A 301 -11.00 -18.73 17.72
N VAL A 302 -11.87 -19.10 18.65
CA VAL A 302 -11.53 -20.14 19.64
C VAL A 302 -12.10 -21.47 19.15
N ILE A 303 -11.28 -22.50 19.19
CA ILE A 303 -11.66 -23.85 18.76
C ILE A 303 -11.31 -24.88 19.84
N GLU A 304 -12.05 -25.98 19.85
CA GLU A 304 -11.71 -27.13 20.69
C GLU A 304 -10.47 -27.84 20.13
N ALA A 305 -9.51 -28.11 21.00
CA ALA A 305 -8.28 -28.80 20.63
C ALA A 305 -8.56 -30.26 20.25
N LYS A 306 -8.05 -30.69 19.09
CA LYS A 306 -8.19 -32.08 18.59
C LYS A 306 -7.00 -32.96 18.97
N SER A 307 -5.91 -32.36 19.41
CA SER A 307 -4.68 -33.01 19.84
C SER A 307 -4.12 -32.29 21.07
N GLU A 308 -3.05 -32.81 21.66
CA GLU A 308 -2.34 -32.13 22.76
C GLU A 308 -1.43 -30.97 22.28
N ASP A 309 -1.48 -30.62 20.99
CA ASP A 309 -0.75 -29.48 20.44
C ASP A 309 -1.64 -28.23 20.40
N PHE A 310 -1.43 -27.33 21.36
CA PHE A 310 -2.22 -26.11 21.54
C PHE A 310 -1.67 -24.89 20.77
N LEU A 311 -0.80 -25.11 19.77
CA LEU A 311 -0.26 -24.01 18.99
C LEU A 311 -1.37 -23.26 18.21
N PRO A 312 -1.28 -21.92 18.15
CA PRO A 312 -2.24 -21.12 17.39
C PRO A 312 -2.04 -21.32 15.88
N ILE A 313 -3.14 -21.37 15.13
CA ILE A 313 -3.13 -21.55 13.67
C ILE A 313 -3.43 -20.20 13.01
N ILE A 314 -2.54 -19.76 12.13
CA ILE A 314 -2.67 -18.47 11.42
C ILE A 314 -3.16 -18.74 10.01
N THR A 315 -4.28 -18.12 9.64
CA THR A 315 -4.84 -18.18 8.28
C THR A 315 -5.16 -16.78 7.76
N GLY A 316 -5.30 -16.63 6.44
CA GLY A 316 -5.71 -15.36 5.81
C GLY A 316 -4.64 -14.69 4.96
N ARG A 317 -4.80 -13.38 4.74
CA ARG A 317 -3.94 -12.51 3.90
C ARG A 317 -3.66 -11.21 4.64
N ARG A 318 -2.78 -10.35 4.10
CA ARG A 318 -2.38 -9.08 4.73
C ARG A 318 -3.52 -8.18 5.20
N GLU A 319 -4.64 -8.18 4.48
CA GLU A 319 -5.81 -7.35 4.82
C GLU A 319 -6.74 -8.00 5.85
N HIS A 320 -6.59 -9.31 6.09
CA HIS A 320 -7.47 -10.05 6.98
C HIS A 320 -6.81 -11.35 7.46
N TYR A 321 -6.46 -11.40 8.74
CA TYR A 321 -5.92 -12.58 9.40
C TYR A 321 -6.94 -13.16 10.38
N VAL A 322 -7.02 -14.50 10.41
CA VAL A 322 -7.76 -15.23 11.44
C VAL A 322 -6.79 -16.12 12.20
N ILE A 323 -6.73 -15.91 13.52
CA ILE A 323 -5.92 -16.70 14.44
C ILE A 323 -6.85 -17.67 15.18
N GLU A 324 -6.69 -18.97 14.93
CA GLU A 324 -7.40 -20.00 15.67
C GLU A 324 -6.61 -20.36 16.93
N VAL A 325 -7.22 -20.16 18.09
CA VAL A 325 -6.67 -20.49 19.41
C VAL A 325 -7.36 -21.73 19.92
N GLN A 326 -6.56 -22.75 20.25
CA GLN A 326 -7.05 -24.05 20.69
C GLN A 326 -7.18 -24.08 22.21
N LEU A 327 -8.33 -24.55 22.70
CA LEU A 327 -8.55 -24.81 24.13
C LEU A 327 -8.82 -26.31 24.38
N PRO A 328 -8.33 -26.88 25.48
CA PRO A 328 -8.75 -28.21 25.93
C PRO A 328 -10.28 -28.30 26.09
N ALA A 329 -10.86 -29.47 25.81
CA ALA A 329 -12.32 -29.70 25.86
C ALA A 329 -13.00 -29.12 27.12
N LYS A 330 -12.45 -29.41 28.32
CA LYS A 330 -12.98 -28.91 29.60
C LYS A 330 -13.02 -27.39 29.71
N MET A 331 -12.07 -26.70 29.07
CA MET A 331 -12.01 -25.23 29.07
C MET A 331 -12.92 -24.66 27.98
N PHE A 332 -13.01 -25.33 26.84
CA PHE A 332 -13.88 -24.94 25.73
C PHE A 332 -15.36 -25.00 26.11
N GLU A 333 -15.77 -25.97 26.94
CA GLU A 333 -17.14 -26.09 27.46
C GLU A 333 -17.62 -24.86 28.24
N LEU A 334 -16.70 -24.14 28.91
CA LEU A 334 -16.99 -22.93 29.70
C LEU A 334 -17.36 -21.72 28.83
N LEU A 335 -17.07 -21.78 27.52
CA LEU A 335 -17.31 -20.65 26.62
C LEU A 335 -18.81 -20.48 26.30
N PRO A 336 -19.26 -19.25 26.00
CA PRO A 336 -20.58 -18.98 25.45
C PRO A 336 -20.79 -19.68 24.10
N GLN A 337 -22.05 -19.95 23.77
CA GLN A 337 -22.41 -20.68 22.56
C GLN A 337 -21.94 -19.99 21.28
N GLU A 338 -21.98 -18.65 21.25
CA GLU A 338 -21.53 -17.84 20.12
C GLU A 338 -20.05 -18.08 19.80
N ILE A 339 -19.21 -18.18 20.83
CA ILE A 339 -17.78 -18.45 20.65
C ILE A 339 -17.57 -19.90 20.21
N LYS A 340 -18.31 -20.84 20.81
CA LYS A 340 -18.23 -22.27 20.44
C LYS A 340 -18.65 -22.54 18.99
N GLU A 341 -19.59 -21.76 18.47
CA GLU A 341 -20.02 -21.79 17.06
C GLU A 341 -19.02 -21.13 16.09
N GLY A 342 -17.90 -20.63 16.61
CA GLY A 342 -16.81 -20.08 15.80
C GLY A 342 -16.94 -18.59 15.48
N LYS A 343 -17.66 -17.82 16.30
CA LYS A 343 -17.73 -16.36 16.14
C LYS A 343 -16.34 -15.74 16.16
N LEU A 344 -16.09 -14.88 15.17
CA LEU A 344 -14.83 -14.15 15.07
C LEU A 344 -14.80 -12.98 16.07
N LEU A 345 -13.72 -12.90 16.82
CA LEU A 345 -13.50 -11.96 17.91
C LEU A 345 -12.58 -10.83 17.44
N ARG A 346 -13.05 -9.58 17.55
CA ARG A 346 -12.33 -8.38 17.09
C ARG A 346 -11.34 -7.87 18.13
N MET A 347 -10.19 -7.39 17.67
CA MET A 347 -9.19 -6.71 18.50
C MET A 347 -9.16 -5.22 18.17
N TYR A 348 -9.02 -4.39 19.20
CA TYR A 348 -8.93 -2.94 19.09
C TYR A 348 -7.59 -2.48 19.69
N PRO A 349 -6.52 -2.47 18.88
CA PRO A 349 -5.21 -2.03 19.33
C PRO A 349 -5.17 -0.49 19.48
N VAL A 350 -4.62 0.00 20.58
CA VAL A 350 -4.32 1.43 20.79
C VAL A 350 -2.91 1.60 21.34
N LEU A 351 -2.17 2.58 20.84
CA LEU A 351 -0.80 2.91 21.23
C LEU A 351 -0.74 4.28 21.89
N PHE A 352 -0.21 4.33 23.11
CA PHE A 352 0.18 5.58 23.77
C PHE A 352 1.69 5.56 24.05
N ASN A 353 2.42 6.53 23.51
CA ASN A 353 3.86 6.64 23.68
C ASN A 353 4.25 7.88 24.49
N VAL A 354 5.15 7.70 25.46
CA VAL A 354 5.85 8.80 26.14
C VAL A 354 7.30 8.39 26.36
N GLY A 355 8.22 9.04 25.64
CA GLY A 355 9.64 8.88 25.90
C GLY A 355 10.02 9.31 27.34
N ILE A 356 10.77 8.47 28.06
CA ILE A 356 11.16 8.77 29.45
C ILE A 356 12.66 9.05 29.64
N ASN A 357 13.49 8.74 28.64
CA ASN A 357 14.95 8.78 28.74
C ASN A 357 15.53 10.16 28.42
N GLU A 358 16.85 10.29 28.49
CA GLU A 358 17.61 11.50 28.15
C GLU A 358 17.43 11.93 26.69
N GLN A 359 17.29 10.98 25.76
CA GLN A 359 17.04 11.28 24.35
C GLN A 359 15.69 11.97 24.15
N GLN A 360 14.67 11.62 24.94
CA GLN A 360 13.43 12.38 24.94
C GLN A 360 13.62 13.81 25.45
N THR A 361 14.49 14.05 26.43
CA THR A 361 14.81 15.43 26.85
C THR A 361 15.44 16.22 25.70
N LEU A 362 16.25 15.59 24.86
CA LEU A 362 16.82 16.22 23.67
C LEU A 362 15.74 16.51 22.64
N ALA A 363 14.83 15.55 22.39
CA ALA A 363 13.69 15.76 21.51
C ALA A 363 12.83 16.96 21.93
N GLU A 364 12.44 17.03 23.20
CA GLU A 364 11.59 18.11 23.72
C GLU A 364 12.26 19.49 23.70
N ARG A 365 13.59 19.56 23.72
CA ARG A 365 14.34 20.83 23.74
C ARG A 365 14.80 21.29 22.37
N PHE A 366 15.20 20.36 21.51
CA PHE A 366 15.93 20.63 20.28
C PHE A 366 15.44 19.83 19.07
N GLY A 367 14.59 18.83 19.29
CA GLY A 367 14.08 17.96 18.24
C GLY A 367 12.58 18.15 18.00
N ASP A 368 11.97 17.08 17.52
CA ASP A 368 10.56 17.04 17.17
C ASP A 368 9.82 15.99 18.01
N THR A 369 8.67 16.40 18.55
CA THR A 369 7.76 15.55 19.34
C THR A 369 6.42 15.32 18.64
N THR A 370 6.22 15.89 17.45
CA THR A 370 4.96 15.82 16.69
C THR A 370 4.53 14.39 16.41
N LEU A 371 5.46 13.48 16.07
CA LEU A 371 5.16 12.06 15.87
C LEU A 371 4.46 11.44 17.09
N GLN A 372 4.99 11.69 18.29
CA GLN A 372 4.39 11.17 19.53
C GLN A 372 3.04 11.83 19.81
N GLU A 373 2.92 13.14 19.60
CA GLU A 373 1.67 13.88 19.80
C GLU A 373 0.56 13.38 18.86
N ASN A 374 0.87 13.18 17.57
CA ASN A 374 -0.05 12.64 16.58
C ASN A 374 -0.48 11.21 16.93
N ILE A 375 0.47 10.32 17.26
CA ILE A 375 0.16 8.95 17.69
C ILE A 375 -0.79 8.96 18.89
N ASN A 376 -0.48 9.72 19.95
CA ASN A 376 -1.32 9.76 21.14
C ASN A 376 -2.71 10.35 20.86
N GLN A 377 -2.80 11.38 20.01
CA GLN A 377 -4.06 12.02 19.66
C GLN A 377 -4.94 11.12 18.80
N GLU A 378 -4.38 10.44 17.79
CA GLU A 378 -5.12 9.47 16.97
C GLU A 378 -5.62 8.30 17.82
N ASN A 379 -4.78 7.76 18.70
CA ASN A 379 -5.14 6.62 19.54
C ASN A 379 -6.12 6.97 20.67
N LEU A 380 -6.18 8.25 21.08
CA LEU A 380 -7.26 8.73 21.94
C LEU A 380 -8.62 8.62 21.24
N GLU A 381 -8.70 8.99 19.97
CA GLU A 381 -9.97 8.90 19.23
C GLU A 381 -10.38 7.44 19.02
N LEU A 382 -9.45 6.54 18.68
CA LEU A 382 -9.72 5.09 18.63
C LEU A 382 -10.22 4.53 19.97
N LEU A 383 -9.62 4.98 21.08
CA LEU A 383 -10.05 4.56 22.42
C LEU A 383 -11.47 5.08 22.75
N LYS A 384 -11.80 6.32 22.38
CA LYS A 384 -13.15 6.89 22.53
C LYS A 384 -14.18 6.14 21.69
N GLU A 385 -13.84 5.76 20.46
CA GLU A 385 -14.70 4.94 19.60
C GLU A 385 -14.98 3.58 20.22
N TYR A 386 -13.94 2.91 20.74
CA TYR A 386 -14.12 1.64 21.45
C TYR A 386 -15.00 1.81 22.70
N TYR A 387 -14.76 2.86 23.50
CA TYR A 387 -15.56 3.14 24.69
C TYR A 387 -17.04 3.39 24.34
N LYS A 388 -17.32 4.15 23.27
CA LYS A 388 -18.68 4.36 22.76
C LYS A 388 -19.32 3.03 22.34
N LEU A 389 -18.61 2.23 21.54
CA LEU A 389 -19.11 0.92 21.13
C LEU A 389 -19.41 -0.01 22.32
N PHE A 390 -18.54 0.02 23.33
CA PHE A 390 -18.72 -0.75 24.56
C PHE A 390 -19.98 -0.31 25.30
N THR A 391 -20.14 0.98 25.57
CA THR A 391 -21.29 1.54 26.31
C THR A 391 -22.62 1.36 25.58
N GLU A 392 -22.62 1.35 24.24
CA GLU A 392 -23.82 1.08 23.43
C GLU A 392 -24.28 -0.38 23.49
N LYS A 393 -23.33 -1.32 23.62
CA LYS A 393 -23.60 -2.77 23.46
C LYS A 393 -23.56 -3.58 24.75
N MET A 394 -22.93 -3.06 25.80
CA MET A 394 -22.71 -3.78 27.05
C MET A 394 -23.55 -3.19 28.18
N PRO A 395 -24.21 -4.04 28.99
CA PRO A 395 -24.79 -3.60 30.26
C PRO A 395 -23.74 -2.98 31.19
N PRO A 396 -24.11 -2.03 32.07
CA PRO A 396 -23.19 -1.41 33.03
C PRO A 396 -22.53 -2.42 33.98
N ASP A 397 -23.23 -3.51 34.29
CA ASP A 397 -22.81 -4.53 35.27
C ASP A 397 -21.71 -5.48 34.73
N CYS A 398 -21.35 -5.38 33.46
CA CYS A 398 -20.32 -6.23 32.83
C CYS A 398 -18.88 -5.75 33.06
N LEU A 399 -18.69 -4.59 33.71
CA LEU A 399 -17.38 -4.05 34.04
C LEU A 399 -16.81 -4.74 35.29
N PRO A 400 -15.48 -4.94 35.38
CA PRO A 400 -14.88 -5.49 36.59
C PRO A 400 -15.09 -4.56 37.78
N HIS A 401 -15.35 -5.13 38.94
CA HIS A 401 -15.52 -4.38 40.18
C HIS A 401 -14.14 -4.05 40.79
N PHE A 402 -13.69 -2.81 40.60
CA PHE A 402 -12.46 -2.28 41.19
C PHE A 402 -12.76 -1.54 42.50
N GLN A 403 -11.82 -1.54 43.46
CA GLN A 403 -11.96 -0.79 44.71
C GLN A 403 -12.06 0.72 44.44
N GLU A 404 -11.27 1.23 43.50
CA GLU A 404 -11.38 2.62 43.05
C GLU A 404 -12.52 2.81 42.03
N GLN A 405 -13.60 3.46 42.46
CA GLN A 405 -14.73 3.81 41.59
C GLN A 405 -14.52 5.13 40.84
N ASN A 406 -13.41 5.25 40.10
CA ASN A 406 -13.23 6.35 39.16
C ASN A 406 -14.14 6.14 37.93
N ASP A 407 -14.89 7.19 37.55
CA ASP A 407 -15.72 7.20 36.35
C ASP A 407 -14.86 7.13 35.08
N LEU A 408 -15.19 6.18 34.20
CA LEU A 408 -14.48 5.95 32.93
C LEU A 408 -14.54 7.19 32.02
N LYS A 409 -15.66 7.92 32.02
CA LYS A 409 -15.79 9.13 31.22
C LYS A 409 -14.85 10.23 31.74
N GLY A 410 -14.81 10.45 33.05
CA GLY A 410 -13.85 11.36 33.68
C GLY A 410 -12.38 10.98 33.39
N LEU A 411 -12.04 9.69 33.40
CA LEU A 411 -10.70 9.24 33.03
C LEU A 411 -10.34 9.55 31.57
N LEU A 412 -11.28 9.38 30.63
CA LEU A 412 -11.09 9.73 29.22
C LEU A 412 -10.91 11.24 29.01
N GLU A 413 -11.68 12.05 29.72
CA GLU A 413 -11.54 13.52 29.72
C GLU A 413 -10.18 13.94 30.28
N ASN A 414 -9.73 13.33 31.38
CA ASN A 414 -8.40 13.57 31.94
C ASN A 414 -7.28 13.14 31.00
N LEU A 415 -7.45 12.03 30.27
CA LEU A 415 -6.49 11.58 29.27
C LEU A 415 -6.40 12.60 28.11
N HIS A 416 -7.55 13.07 27.62
CA HIS A 416 -7.60 14.11 26.60
C HIS A 416 -6.89 15.39 27.05
N GLN A 417 -7.18 15.87 28.26
CA GLN A 417 -6.52 17.04 28.83
C GLN A 417 -5.00 16.84 28.95
N ASN A 418 -4.54 15.65 29.36
CA ASN A 418 -3.12 15.35 29.51
C ASN A 418 -2.36 15.25 28.18
N ILE A 419 -3.02 14.81 27.11
CA ILE A 419 -2.46 14.79 25.75
C ILE A 419 -2.31 16.23 25.23
N GLN A 420 -3.28 17.09 25.53
CA GLN A 420 -3.25 18.50 25.14
C GLN A 420 -2.33 19.35 26.03
N ALA A 421 -2.11 18.93 27.27
CA ALA A 421 -1.18 19.56 28.18
C ALA A 421 0.26 19.35 27.65
N LYS A 422 0.89 20.42 27.19
CA LYS A 422 2.30 20.47 26.75
C LYS A 422 3.28 20.31 27.93
N LYS A 423 3.09 19.26 28.73
CA LYS A 423 3.88 18.89 29.91
C LYS A 423 5.01 17.97 29.47
N ARG A 424 6.23 18.27 29.91
CA ARG A 424 7.41 17.46 29.61
C ARG A 424 7.25 16.06 30.17
N LYS A 425 7.52 15.05 29.33
CA LYS A 425 7.45 13.62 29.64
C LYS A 425 6.21 13.28 30.45
N ASN A 426 5.04 13.65 29.92
CA ASN A 426 3.78 13.52 30.64
C ASN A 426 3.36 12.05 30.80
N VAL A 427 3.98 11.34 31.76
CA VAL A 427 3.74 9.91 32.01
C VAL A 427 2.32 9.61 32.50
N GLU A 428 1.56 10.62 32.93
CA GLU A 428 0.16 10.48 33.30
C GLU A 428 -0.71 10.01 32.14
N ILE A 429 -0.35 10.33 30.88
CA ILE A 429 -1.00 9.80 29.68
C ILE A 429 -0.99 8.27 29.71
N MET A 430 0.16 7.66 29.99
CA MET A 430 0.30 6.20 30.05
C MET A 430 -0.47 5.60 31.22
N TRP A 431 -0.43 6.24 32.40
CA TRP A 431 -1.14 5.77 33.59
C TRP A 431 -2.66 5.81 33.42
N LEU A 432 -3.18 6.89 32.82
CA LEU A 432 -4.61 7.03 32.52
C LEU A 432 -5.04 6.00 31.48
N ALA A 433 -4.32 5.88 30.36
CA ALA A 433 -4.61 4.86 29.34
C ALA A 433 -4.59 3.44 29.91
N ALA A 434 -3.63 3.16 30.80
CA ALA A 434 -3.54 1.88 31.49
C ALA A 434 -4.75 1.60 32.37
N THR A 435 -5.18 2.58 33.15
CA THR A 435 -6.32 2.49 34.07
C THR A 435 -7.62 2.29 33.30
N ILE A 436 -7.82 3.06 32.22
CA ILE A 436 -8.97 2.91 31.32
C ILE A 436 -8.99 1.51 30.71
N CYS A 437 -7.85 1.02 30.21
CA CYS A 437 -7.77 -0.30 29.60
C CYS A 437 -8.13 -1.43 30.60
N ARG A 438 -7.64 -1.36 31.85
CA ARG A 438 -8.02 -2.35 32.88
C ARG A 438 -9.50 -2.30 33.22
N LYS A 439 -10.05 -1.09 33.39
CA LYS A 439 -11.48 -0.90 33.64
C LYS A 439 -12.33 -1.44 32.50
N LEU A 440 -11.86 -1.35 31.26
CA LEU A 440 -12.51 -1.93 30.08
C LEU A 440 -12.12 -3.38 29.80
N ASN A 441 -11.61 -4.12 30.80
CA ASN A 441 -11.31 -5.54 30.66
C ASN A 441 -10.28 -5.88 29.57
N GLY A 442 -9.47 -4.91 29.15
CA GLY A 442 -8.52 -5.03 28.05
C GLY A 442 -7.21 -5.73 28.41
N VAL A 443 -6.33 -5.84 27.41
CA VAL A 443 -4.97 -6.39 27.52
C VAL A 443 -3.95 -5.27 27.44
N ARG A 444 -2.88 -5.37 28.23
CA ARG A 444 -1.84 -4.35 28.27
C ARG A 444 -0.47 -4.89 27.89
N PHE A 445 0.25 -4.10 27.10
CA PHE A 445 1.61 -4.36 26.67
C PHE A 445 2.50 -3.16 27.03
N THR A 446 3.72 -3.43 27.48
CA THR A 446 4.73 -2.40 27.76
C THR A 446 5.93 -2.60 26.86
N CYS A 447 6.22 -1.62 26.03
CA CYS A 447 7.22 -1.68 24.98
C CYS A 447 8.29 -0.60 25.17
N CYS A 448 9.55 -1.00 25.02
CA CYS A 448 10.68 -0.09 24.86
C CYS A 448 11.71 -0.75 23.94
N LYS A 449 12.79 -0.04 23.60
CA LYS A 449 13.81 -0.49 22.63
C LYS A 449 14.32 -1.91 22.86
N SER A 450 14.52 -2.33 24.11
CA SER A 450 15.13 -3.63 24.43
C SER A 450 14.29 -4.51 25.35
N ALA A 451 13.12 -4.03 25.78
CA ALA A 451 12.25 -4.70 26.76
C ALA A 451 12.91 -5.10 28.09
N LYS A 452 14.07 -4.52 28.44
CA LYS A 452 14.82 -4.79 29.68
C LYS A 452 14.63 -3.68 30.70
N ASP A 453 15.37 -2.59 30.57
CA ASP A 453 15.56 -1.62 31.65
C ASP A 453 14.34 -0.73 31.85
N ARG A 454 13.96 0.07 30.85
CA ARG A 454 12.78 0.96 30.90
C ARG A 454 11.48 0.20 31.11
N THR A 455 11.32 -0.94 30.43
CA THR A 455 10.17 -1.83 30.64
C THR A 455 10.09 -2.34 32.08
N SER A 456 11.22 -2.69 32.70
CA SER A 456 11.22 -3.09 34.12
C SER A 456 10.77 -1.96 35.03
N MET A 457 11.19 -0.72 34.74
CA MET A 457 10.75 0.44 35.52
C MET A 457 9.23 0.62 35.43
N SER A 458 8.66 0.56 34.22
CA SER A 458 7.20 0.74 34.06
C SER A 458 6.40 -0.43 34.64
N VAL A 459 6.76 -1.68 34.31
CA VAL A 459 6.02 -2.88 34.76
C VAL A 459 6.03 -3.00 36.28
N THR A 460 7.15 -2.76 36.95
CA THR A 460 7.21 -2.82 38.43
C THR A 460 6.43 -1.69 39.09
N LEU A 461 6.45 -0.49 38.50
CA LEU A 461 5.68 0.65 38.98
C LEU A 461 4.18 0.35 38.91
N GLU A 462 3.76 -0.19 37.77
CA GLU A 462 2.41 -0.63 37.55
C GLU A 462 1.96 -1.72 38.52
N GLN A 463 2.76 -2.77 38.70
CA GLN A 463 2.46 -3.84 39.65
C GLN A 463 2.28 -3.28 41.07
N CYS A 464 3.13 -2.34 41.48
CA CYS A 464 2.98 -1.67 42.77
C CYS A 464 1.74 -0.78 42.86
N SER A 465 1.37 -0.08 41.78
CA SER A 465 0.12 0.67 41.72
C SER A 465 -1.08 -0.25 41.88
N ILE A 466 -1.13 -1.39 41.18
CA ILE A 466 -2.20 -2.38 41.34
C ILE A 466 -2.26 -2.90 42.78
N LEU A 467 -1.11 -3.18 43.42
CA LEU A 467 -1.09 -3.60 44.82
C LEU A 467 -1.67 -2.53 45.76
N ARG A 468 -1.39 -1.25 45.50
CA ARG A 468 -1.95 -0.13 46.28
C ARG A 468 -3.44 0.02 46.06
N ASP A 469 -3.86 -0.01 44.80
CA ASP A 469 -5.21 0.37 44.38
C ASP A 469 -6.22 -0.77 44.64
N GLU A 470 -5.81 -2.03 44.49
CA GLU A 470 -6.71 -3.20 44.57
C GLU A 470 -6.39 -4.18 45.71
N HIS A 471 -5.16 -4.15 46.24
CA HIS A 471 -4.70 -5.10 47.27
C HIS A 471 -4.25 -4.42 48.57
N GLN A 472 -4.69 -3.18 48.79
CA GLN A 472 -4.56 -2.45 50.07
C GLN A 472 -3.09 -2.29 50.53
N LEU A 473 -2.13 -2.23 49.60
CA LEU A 473 -0.76 -1.87 49.95
C LEU A 473 -0.72 -0.44 50.50
N HIS A 474 -0.39 -0.32 51.78
CA HIS A 474 -0.33 0.97 52.45
C HIS A 474 0.71 1.89 51.80
N LYS A 475 0.34 3.17 51.62
CA LYS A 475 1.13 4.19 50.90
C LYS A 475 2.59 4.31 51.38
N ASP A 476 2.83 4.12 52.67
CA ASP A 476 4.17 4.20 53.28
C ASP A 476 5.10 3.07 52.82
N PHE A 477 4.55 1.94 52.36
CA PHE A 477 5.31 0.82 51.82
C PHE A 477 5.42 0.82 50.30
N PHE A 478 4.81 1.78 49.60
CA PHE A 478 4.78 1.81 48.13
C PHE A 478 6.19 1.82 47.51
N ILE A 479 7.03 2.75 47.95
CA ILE A 479 8.42 2.86 47.44
C ILE A 479 9.23 1.63 47.82
N ARG A 480 9.07 1.12 49.05
CA ARG A 480 9.79 -0.06 49.53
C ARG A 480 9.42 -1.31 48.72
N ALA A 481 8.15 -1.49 48.39
CA ALA A 481 7.69 -2.57 47.54
C ALA A 481 8.25 -2.44 46.11
N LEU A 482 8.21 -1.22 45.55
CA LEU A 482 8.74 -0.92 44.22
C LEU A 482 10.24 -1.21 44.12
N ASP A 483 11.02 -0.77 45.10
CA ASP A 483 12.46 -1.02 45.15
C ASP A 483 12.77 -2.51 45.31
N CYS A 484 12.00 -3.22 46.13
CA CYS A 484 12.11 -4.67 46.29
C CYS A 484 11.89 -5.39 44.96
N MET A 485 10.80 -5.07 44.24
CA MET A 485 10.51 -5.66 42.92
C MET A 485 11.61 -5.40 41.89
N ARG A 486 12.27 -4.24 41.93
CA ARG A 486 13.35 -3.88 41.01
C ARG A 486 14.70 -4.49 41.39
N ARG A 487 14.94 -4.73 42.67
CA ARG A 487 16.19 -5.30 43.17
C ARG A 487 16.20 -6.83 43.11
N GLU A 488 15.09 -7.45 43.48
CA GLU A 488 15.00 -8.91 43.74
C GLU A 488 13.85 -9.58 42.98
N GLY A 489 12.98 -8.81 42.32
CA GLY A 489 11.83 -9.34 41.58
C GLY A 489 12.17 -9.87 40.18
N CYS A 490 11.21 -10.50 39.53
CA CYS A 490 11.40 -11.23 38.27
C CYS A 490 12.00 -10.39 37.13
N ARG A 491 11.78 -9.07 37.14
CA ARG A 491 12.27 -8.18 36.08
C ARG A 491 13.79 -8.02 36.06
N ILE A 492 14.48 -8.17 37.19
CA ILE A 492 15.96 -8.16 37.20
C ILE A 492 16.54 -9.42 36.55
N GLU A 493 15.80 -10.54 36.58
CA GLU A 493 16.21 -11.79 35.92
C GLU A 493 16.18 -11.66 34.39
N ASN A 494 15.29 -10.83 33.84
CA ASN A 494 15.31 -10.50 32.41
C ASN A 494 16.62 -9.79 32.03
N VAL A 495 17.10 -8.89 32.90
CA VAL A 495 18.39 -8.20 32.70
C VAL A 495 19.51 -9.23 32.77
N LEU A 496 19.54 -10.08 33.80
CA LEU A 496 20.53 -11.14 33.94
C LEU A 496 20.58 -12.06 32.71
N LYS A 497 19.44 -12.52 32.21
CA LYS A 497 19.40 -13.42 31.04
C LYS A 497 20.03 -12.78 29.79
N ASN A 498 19.81 -11.47 29.61
CA ASN A 498 20.23 -10.73 28.43
C ASN A 498 21.66 -10.17 28.49
N VAL A 499 22.10 -9.65 29.64
CA VAL A 499 23.41 -8.99 29.79
C VAL A 499 24.34 -9.70 30.77
N LYS A 500 23.93 -10.86 31.30
CA LYS A 500 24.68 -11.68 32.27
C LYS A 500 25.04 -10.96 33.57
N CYS A 501 24.31 -9.89 33.89
CA CYS A 501 24.50 -9.12 35.12
C CYS A 501 23.14 -8.67 35.68
N ARG A 502 22.98 -8.65 37.01
CA ARG A 502 21.82 -8.08 37.71
C ARG A 502 21.98 -6.58 37.94
N LYS A 503 22.31 -5.83 36.88
CA LYS A 503 22.41 -4.36 36.91
C LYS A 503 21.73 -3.78 35.68
N TYR A 504 20.80 -2.85 35.90
CA TYR A 504 20.18 -2.07 34.83
C TYR A 504 21.23 -1.19 34.14
N ALA A 505 21.15 -1.11 32.81
CA ALA A 505 22.12 -0.40 31.98
C ALA A 505 21.86 1.11 31.93
N PHE A 506 21.84 1.76 33.09
CA PHE A 506 21.73 3.21 33.24
C PHE A 506 22.95 3.78 33.95
N ASN A 507 23.35 5.00 33.58
CA ASN A 507 24.27 5.80 34.39
C ASN A 507 23.53 6.91 35.17
N MET A 508 24.17 7.44 36.21
CA MET A 508 23.56 8.43 37.10
C MET A 508 23.07 9.67 36.36
N ILE A 509 23.85 10.16 35.38
CA ILE A 509 23.52 11.37 34.61
C ILE A 509 22.26 11.13 33.75
N GLN A 510 22.16 9.97 33.11
CA GLN A 510 20.96 9.57 32.35
C GLN A 510 19.73 9.53 33.26
N LEU A 511 19.85 8.95 34.46
CA LEU A 511 18.74 8.85 35.41
C LEU A 511 18.23 10.21 35.90
N MET A 512 19.05 11.26 35.88
CA MET A 512 18.58 12.62 36.19
C MET A 512 17.50 13.09 35.20
N ALA A 513 17.52 12.60 33.97
CA ALA A 513 16.51 12.91 32.96
C ALA A 513 15.21 12.10 33.13
N PHE A 514 15.21 11.01 33.92
CA PHE A 514 14.04 10.15 34.09
C PHE A 514 13.04 10.75 35.09
N PRO A 515 11.72 10.53 34.89
CA PRO A 515 10.72 10.80 35.92
C PRO A 515 11.04 10.02 37.21
N LYS A 516 10.74 10.62 38.38
CA LYS A 516 11.18 10.12 39.69
C LYS A 516 10.84 8.64 39.92
N TYR A 517 9.60 8.24 39.66
CA TYR A 517 9.13 6.86 39.86
C TYR A 517 9.70 5.85 38.86
N TYR A 518 10.32 6.30 37.77
CA TYR A 518 10.94 5.46 36.74
C TYR A 518 12.44 5.25 36.95
N ARG A 519 12.98 5.64 38.11
CA ARG A 519 14.40 5.44 38.45
C ARG A 519 14.59 4.15 39.26
N PRO A 520 15.58 3.31 38.93
CA PRO A 520 15.90 2.13 39.72
C PRO A 520 16.53 2.51 41.07
N PRO A 521 16.41 1.66 42.10
CA PRO A 521 17.05 1.89 43.40
C PRO A 521 18.59 1.88 43.29
N GLU A 522 19.25 2.61 44.18
CA GLU A 522 20.72 2.63 44.24
C GLU A 522 21.31 1.22 44.40
N GLY A 523 22.47 1.01 43.78
CA GLY A 523 23.14 -0.30 43.74
C GLY A 523 22.63 -1.27 42.68
N THR A 524 21.53 -0.96 41.98
CA THR A 524 20.93 -1.85 40.96
C THR A 524 21.18 -1.42 39.51
N TYR A 525 21.96 -0.36 39.28
CA TYR A 525 22.29 0.13 37.94
C TYR A 525 23.78 0.47 37.82
N GLY A 526 24.29 0.47 36.59
CA GLY A 526 25.68 0.76 36.28
C GLY A 526 26.18 -0.04 35.07
N LYS A 527 27.44 0.18 34.68
CA LYS A 527 28.06 -0.67 33.67
C LYS A 527 28.23 -2.08 34.24
N ALA A 528 27.97 -3.09 33.42
CA ALA A 528 28.44 -4.44 33.72
C ALA A 528 29.97 -4.38 33.75
N ASP A 529 30.57 -4.88 34.84
CA ASP A 529 32.01 -5.13 34.86
C ASP A 529 32.23 -6.30 33.88
N THR A 530 32.63 -5.97 32.64
CA THR A 530 32.98 -6.95 31.60
C THR A 530 34.34 -7.56 31.88
#